data_AF-A0A7V5XZ63-F1
#
_entry.id   AF-A0A7V5XZ63-F1
#
_cell.length_a   1.000
_cell.length_b   1.000
_cell.length_c   1.000
_cell.angle_alpha   90.00
_cell.angle_beta   90.00
_cell.angle_gamma   90.00
#
_symmetry.space_group_name_H-M   'P 1'
#
loop_
_entity.id
_entity.type
_entity.pdbx_description
1 polymer ?
#
loop_
_entity_poly.entity_id
_entity_poly.type
_entity_poly.pdbx_seq_one_letter_code
_entity_poly.pdbx_strand_id
1 'polypeptide(L)'
;MKLKLYLTPSIFVGYFEKIKLPALAALFDLLNKEEHFGFYSLLTLYELKALPSPLKEDVLNLMTKTKLYECEYDLEEVAELVDAYLAEKILPAEMEFSLCHVAIATVSEMDIFVSLDTTYSANQFLYQNFKKVNQKLGYGKTPEMRLPEEITGILGPYENLKFIYEIRKKEYTERKAKNTSLLEYLRDLHKQQKG
;
A
#
# COMPACT_ATOMS: atom_id res chain seq x y z
N MET A 1 -4.29 16.20 -8.72
CA MET A 1 -4.61 15.13 -9.69
C MET A 1 -5.32 14.02 -8.92
N LYS A 2 -6.44 13.49 -9.42
CA LYS A 2 -7.12 12.36 -8.78
C LYS A 2 -6.47 11.06 -9.27
N LEU A 3 -6.20 10.13 -8.36
CA LEU A 3 -5.54 8.86 -8.67
C LEU A 3 -6.57 7.72 -8.72
N LYS A 4 -6.34 6.73 -9.60
CA LYS A 4 -7.04 5.45 -9.64
C LYS A 4 -6.33 4.46 -8.71
N LEU A 5 -6.99 4.10 -7.62
CA LEU A 5 -6.45 3.26 -6.57
C LEU A 5 -7.07 1.86 -6.66
N TYR A 6 -6.29 0.84 -6.98
CA TYR A 6 -6.71 -0.54 -6.87
C TYR A 6 -6.65 -1.00 -5.42
N LEU A 7 -7.78 -1.39 -4.84
CA LEU A 7 -7.87 -1.83 -3.45
C LEU A 7 -7.84 -3.35 -3.38
N THR A 8 -6.80 -3.90 -2.76
CA THR A 8 -6.72 -5.35 -2.47
C THR A 8 -7.73 -5.75 -1.38
N PRO A 9 -8.10 -7.04 -1.27
CA PRO A 9 -8.95 -7.54 -0.18
C PRO A 9 -8.45 -7.12 1.22
N SER A 10 -7.12 -7.05 1.38
CA SER A 10 -6.47 -6.66 2.63
C SER A 10 -6.89 -5.28 3.14
N ILE A 11 -7.24 -4.34 2.26
CA ILE A 11 -7.69 -2.99 2.64
C ILE A 11 -9.00 -3.04 3.41
N PHE A 12 -9.92 -3.89 2.95
CA PHE A 12 -11.23 -4.02 3.56
C PHE A 12 -11.16 -4.83 4.85
N VAL A 13 -10.45 -5.96 4.83
CA VAL A 13 -10.26 -6.80 6.01
C VAL A 13 -9.52 -6.04 7.11
N GLY A 14 -8.42 -5.37 6.75
CA GLY A 14 -7.58 -4.65 7.71
C GLY A 14 -8.30 -3.49 8.39
N TYR A 15 -9.34 -2.92 7.77
CA TYR A 15 -10.16 -1.90 8.42
C TYR A 15 -10.89 -2.46 9.64
N PHE A 16 -11.50 -3.64 9.50
CA PHE A 16 -12.20 -4.32 10.60
C PHE A 16 -11.24 -4.95 11.61
N GLU A 17 -10.08 -5.42 11.16
CA GLU A 17 -8.99 -5.87 12.04
C GLU A 17 -8.21 -4.72 12.70
N LYS A 18 -8.58 -3.46 12.39
CA LYS A 18 -7.99 -2.23 12.94
C LYS A 18 -6.49 -2.07 12.65
N ILE A 19 -6.00 -2.70 11.58
CA ILE A 19 -4.62 -2.58 11.11
C ILE A 19 -4.45 -1.21 10.48
N LYS A 20 -3.58 -0.35 11.02
CA LYS A 20 -3.37 1.02 10.51
C LYS A 20 -4.69 1.80 10.38
N LEU A 21 -5.61 1.59 11.32
CA LEU A 21 -6.98 2.12 11.27
C LEU A 21 -7.07 3.63 10.96
N PRO A 22 -6.23 4.53 11.53
CA PRO A 22 -6.29 5.95 11.19
C PRO A 22 -6.12 6.22 9.69
N ALA A 23 -5.20 5.51 9.04
CA ALA A 23 -4.92 5.66 7.62
C ALA A 23 -6.01 5.02 6.75
N LEU A 24 -6.56 3.87 7.15
CA LEU A 24 -7.66 3.25 6.42
C LEU A 24 -8.94 4.08 6.52
N ALA A 25 -9.28 4.60 7.70
CA ALA A 25 -10.42 5.50 7.87
C ALA A 25 -10.27 6.75 6.99
N ALA A 26 -9.09 7.38 7.01
CA ALA A 26 -8.80 8.51 6.14
C ALA A 26 -8.88 8.13 4.65
N LEU A 27 -8.42 6.93 4.27
CA LEU A 27 -8.50 6.45 2.90
C LEU A 27 -9.96 6.37 2.44
N PHE A 28 -10.84 5.71 3.21
CA PHE A 28 -12.26 5.61 2.86
C PHE A 28 -12.95 6.99 2.81
N ASP A 29 -12.57 7.92 3.68
CA ASP A 29 -13.05 9.30 3.63
C ASP A 29 -12.63 10.02 2.33
N LEU A 30 -11.37 9.88 1.90
CA LEU A 30 -10.88 10.43 0.63
C LEU A 30 -11.64 9.85 -0.56
N LEU A 31 -11.95 8.55 -0.54
CA LEU A 31 -12.71 7.88 -1.59
C LEU A 31 -14.16 8.40 -1.65
N ASN A 32 -14.82 8.55 -0.50
CA ASN A 32 -16.19 9.07 -0.42
C ASN A 32 -16.31 10.53 -0.87
N LYS A 33 -15.26 11.32 -0.66
CA LYS A 33 -15.12 12.68 -1.18
C LYS A 33 -14.65 12.73 -2.64
N GLU A 34 -14.35 11.57 -3.23
CA GLU A 34 -13.78 11.43 -4.58
C GLU A 34 -12.51 12.27 -4.76
N GLU A 35 -11.70 12.44 -3.71
CA GLU A 35 -10.36 13.05 -3.81
C GLU A 35 -9.40 12.11 -4.57
N HIS A 36 -9.63 10.81 -4.43
CA HIS A 36 -9.12 9.73 -5.29
C HIS A 36 -10.26 8.77 -5.63
N PHE A 37 -10.07 7.94 -6.66
CA PHE A 37 -11.06 6.95 -7.10
C PHE A 37 -10.61 5.56 -6.66
N GLY A 38 -11.45 4.87 -5.89
CA GLY A 38 -11.18 3.52 -5.38
C GLY A 38 -11.80 2.47 -6.29
N PHE A 39 -10.99 1.52 -6.72
CA PHE A 39 -11.39 0.44 -7.60
C PHE A 39 -11.23 -0.93 -6.95
N TYR A 40 -12.13 -1.84 -7.27
CA TYR A 40 -12.05 -3.26 -6.92
C TYR A 40 -12.28 -4.12 -8.17
N SER A 41 -11.84 -5.36 -8.14
CA SER A 41 -12.09 -6.32 -9.23
C SER A 41 -13.09 -7.40 -8.81
N LEU A 42 -13.59 -8.18 -9.77
CA LEU A 42 -14.35 -9.39 -9.46
C LEU A 42 -13.54 -10.39 -8.63
N LEU A 43 -12.22 -10.46 -8.80
CA LEU A 43 -11.33 -11.26 -7.96
C LEU A 43 -11.37 -10.80 -6.51
N THR A 44 -11.26 -9.49 -6.29
CA THR A 44 -11.41 -8.88 -4.96
C THR A 44 -12.74 -9.27 -4.32
N LEU A 45 -13.84 -9.18 -5.08
CA LEU A 45 -15.16 -9.54 -4.58
C LEU A 45 -15.30 -11.04 -4.28
N TYR A 46 -14.69 -11.90 -5.11
CA TYR A 46 -14.65 -13.34 -4.90
C TYR A 46 -13.99 -13.70 -3.56
N GLU A 47 -12.82 -13.15 -3.27
CA GLU A 47 -12.09 -13.40 -2.02
C GLU A 47 -12.85 -12.86 -0.81
N LEU A 48 -13.41 -11.65 -0.91
CA LEU A 48 -14.17 -11.06 0.19
C LEU A 48 -15.46 -11.84 0.49
N LYS A 49 -16.11 -12.44 -0.52
CA LYS A 49 -17.28 -13.31 -0.32
C LYS A 49 -16.93 -14.65 0.33
N ALA A 50 -15.68 -15.09 0.26
CA ALA A 50 -15.22 -16.32 0.90
C ALA A 50 -14.92 -16.15 2.41
N LEU A 51 -14.93 -14.91 2.92
CA LEU A 51 -14.70 -14.64 4.33
C LEU A 51 -15.78 -15.28 5.23
N PRO A 52 -15.43 -15.66 6.48
CA PRO A 52 -16.42 -16.11 7.45
C PRO A 52 -17.30 -14.95 7.93
N SER A 53 -18.54 -15.27 8.28
CA SER A 53 -19.44 -14.33 8.98
C SER A 53 -18.98 -14.14 10.43
N PRO A 54 -19.12 -12.95 11.04
CA PRO A 54 -19.79 -11.75 10.51
C PRO A 54 -18.90 -10.84 9.65
N LEU A 55 -17.59 -11.12 9.55
CA LEU A 55 -16.62 -10.26 8.87
C LEU A 55 -16.96 -10.04 7.39
N LYS A 56 -17.44 -11.08 6.71
CA LYS A 56 -17.93 -10.99 5.33
C LYS A 56 -19.04 -9.94 5.20
N GLU A 57 -20.07 -10.01 6.03
CA GLU A 57 -21.20 -9.07 5.98
C GLU A 57 -20.74 -7.64 6.28
N ASP A 58 -19.86 -7.48 7.25
CA ASP A 58 -19.27 -6.20 7.63
C ASP A 58 -18.48 -5.57 6.48
N VAL A 59 -17.60 -6.33 5.82
CA VAL A 59 -16.81 -5.87 4.68
C VAL A 59 -17.70 -5.52 3.49
N LEU A 60 -18.65 -6.37 3.13
CA LEU A 60 -19.56 -6.08 2.00
C LEU A 60 -20.41 -4.83 2.29
N ASN A 61 -20.86 -4.63 3.53
CA ASN A 61 -21.57 -3.43 3.95
C ASN A 61 -20.69 -2.16 3.93
N LEU A 62 -19.38 -2.29 4.22
CA LEU A 62 -18.43 -1.18 4.05
C LEU A 62 -18.29 -0.82 2.57
N MET A 63 -18.15 -1.82 1.69
CA MET A 63 -18.05 -1.59 0.24
C MET A 63 -19.28 -0.87 -0.30
N THR A 64 -20.50 -1.27 0.08
CA THR A 64 -21.73 -0.62 -0.41
C THR A 64 -21.91 0.82 0.09
N LYS A 65 -21.31 1.16 1.22
CA LYS A 65 -21.31 2.51 1.80
C LYS A 65 -20.16 3.39 1.30
N THR A 66 -19.21 2.80 0.59
CA THR A 66 -18.04 3.50 0.05
C THR A 66 -18.24 3.77 -1.44
N LYS A 67 -17.89 4.96 -1.91
CA LYS A 67 -17.84 5.23 -3.36
C LYS A 67 -16.69 4.47 -4.02
N LEU A 68 -17.00 3.30 -4.57
CA LEU A 68 -16.08 2.40 -5.25
C LEU A 68 -16.55 2.09 -6.67
N TYR A 69 -15.60 1.75 -7.53
CA TYR A 69 -15.84 1.40 -8.93
C TYR A 69 -15.29 0.01 -9.23
N GLU A 70 -15.96 -0.74 -10.10
CA GLU A 70 -15.42 -2.01 -10.58
C GLU A 70 -14.36 -1.74 -11.66
N CYS A 71 -13.26 -2.51 -11.64
CA CYS A 71 -12.24 -2.46 -12.68
C CYS A 71 -12.78 -3.04 -13.99
N GLU A 72 -12.57 -2.32 -15.08
CA GLU A 72 -12.69 -2.87 -16.43
C GLU A 72 -11.31 -3.39 -16.88
N TYR A 73 -11.26 -4.65 -17.32
CA TYR A 73 -10.04 -5.30 -17.81
C TYR A 73 -10.37 -6.42 -18.80
N ASP A 74 -9.46 -6.67 -19.73
CA ASP A 74 -9.49 -7.84 -20.63
C ASP A 74 -8.89 -9.06 -19.89
N LEU A 75 -9.60 -10.19 -19.92
CA LEU A 75 -9.20 -11.36 -19.14
C LEU A 75 -8.03 -12.11 -19.77
N GLU A 76 -7.98 -12.16 -21.10
CA GLU A 76 -6.88 -12.75 -21.85
C GLU A 76 -5.57 -11.99 -21.59
N GLU A 77 -5.62 -10.65 -21.58
CA GLU A 77 -4.48 -9.81 -21.21
C GLU A 77 -4.01 -10.05 -19.77
N VAL A 78 -4.96 -10.17 -18.82
CA VAL A 78 -4.63 -10.51 -17.43
C VAL A 78 -3.94 -11.88 -17.35
N ALA A 79 -4.46 -12.89 -18.06
CA ALA A 79 -3.88 -14.23 -18.08
C ALA A 79 -2.44 -14.22 -18.65
N GLU A 80 -2.22 -13.51 -19.76
CA GLU A 80 -0.88 -13.37 -20.36
C GLU A 80 0.13 -12.74 -19.39
N LEU A 81 -0.27 -11.69 -18.67
CA LEU A 81 0.58 -11.06 -17.65
C LEU A 81 0.89 -12.01 -16.50
N VAL A 82 -0.09 -12.75 -16.01
CA VAL A 82 0.11 -13.72 -14.91
C VAL A 82 1.09 -14.81 -15.31
N ASP A 83 0.94 -15.38 -16.50
CA ASP A 83 1.86 -16.38 -17.04
C ASP A 83 3.29 -15.83 -17.14
N ALA A 84 3.43 -14.60 -17.62
CA ALA A 84 4.72 -13.93 -17.70
C ALA A 84 5.35 -13.67 -16.32
N TYR A 85 4.55 -13.28 -15.32
CA TYR A 85 5.03 -13.09 -13.95
C TYR A 85 5.48 -14.41 -13.30
N LEU A 86 4.74 -15.50 -13.54
CA LEU A 86 5.09 -16.84 -13.07
C LEU A 86 6.37 -17.35 -13.74
N ALA A 87 6.52 -17.15 -15.05
CA ALA A 87 7.71 -17.54 -15.80
C ALA A 87 8.97 -16.82 -15.31
N GLU A 88 8.86 -15.52 -14.98
CA GLU A 88 9.95 -14.71 -14.43
C GLU A 88 10.10 -14.90 -12.90
N LYS A 89 9.28 -15.75 -12.27
CA LYS A 89 9.31 -16.11 -10.85
C LYS A 89 9.32 -14.88 -9.94
N ILE A 90 8.50 -13.88 -10.28
CA ILE A 90 8.40 -12.65 -9.49
C ILE A 90 7.93 -12.98 -8.06
N LEU A 91 6.95 -13.87 -7.95
CA LEU A 91 6.51 -14.47 -6.68
C LEU A 91 6.43 -16.01 -6.81
N PRO A 92 6.37 -16.74 -5.69
CA PRO A 92 6.06 -18.16 -5.69
C PRO A 92 4.71 -18.44 -6.36
N ALA A 93 4.57 -19.62 -6.98
CA ALA A 93 3.35 -19.99 -7.71
C ALA A 93 2.12 -20.08 -6.79
N GLU A 94 2.33 -20.38 -5.51
CA GLU A 94 1.27 -20.41 -4.49
C GLU A 94 0.65 -19.02 -4.23
N MET A 95 1.30 -17.94 -4.70
CA MET A 95 0.81 -16.56 -4.62
C MET A 95 0.15 -16.08 -5.92
N GLU A 96 -0.32 -16.99 -6.77
CA GLU A 96 -0.96 -16.68 -8.06
C GLU A 96 -2.08 -15.62 -7.95
N PHE A 97 -2.97 -15.70 -6.95
CA PHE A 97 -4.01 -14.69 -6.72
C PHE A 97 -3.43 -13.27 -6.57
N SER A 98 -2.27 -13.14 -5.93
CA SER A 98 -1.62 -11.83 -5.82
C SER A 98 -1.02 -11.35 -7.14
N LEU A 99 -0.47 -12.26 -7.95
CA LEU A 99 -0.03 -11.96 -9.31
C LEU A 99 -1.21 -11.50 -10.18
N CYS A 100 -2.36 -12.17 -10.06
CA CYS A 100 -3.60 -11.78 -10.74
C CYS A 100 -4.04 -10.36 -10.35
N HIS A 101 -3.99 -9.99 -9.06
CA HIS A 101 -4.32 -8.63 -8.65
C HIS A 101 -3.41 -7.57 -9.29
N VAL A 102 -2.10 -7.84 -9.36
CA VAL A 102 -1.15 -6.91 -10.00
C VAL A 102 -1.37 -6.84 -11.51
N ALA A 103 -1.69 -7.97 -12.15
CA ALA A 103 -2.05 -8.03 -13.57
C ALA A 103 -3.32 -7.21 -13.86
N ILE A 104 -4.40 -7.42 -13.08
CA ILE A 104 -5.64 -6.65 -13.21
C ILE A 104 -5.38 -5.16 -13.03
N ALA A 105 -4.64 -4.77 -11.99
CA ALA A 105 -4.30 -3.37 -11.76
C ALA A 105 -3.45 -2.76 -12.89
N THR A 106 -2.63 -3.57 -13.57
CA THR A 106 -1.84 -3.17 -14.74
C THR A 106 -2.73 -2.97 -15.96
N VAL A 107 -3.56 -3.96 -16.32
CA VAL A 107 -4.45 -3.91 -17.49
C VAL A 107 -5.48 -2.79 -17.34
N SER A 108 -6.02 -2.57 -16.15
CA SER A 108 -6.93 -1.45 -15.87
C SER A 108 -6.23 -0.09 -15.70
N GLU A 109 -4.92 0.01 -15.98
CA GLU A 109 -4.11 1.23 -15.90
C GLU A 109 -4.20 1.97 -14.56
N MET A 110 -4.23 1.24 -13.45
CA MET A 110 -4.32 1.82 -12.11
C MET A 110 -3.07 2.64 -11.80
N ASP A 111 -3.24 3.75 -11.08
CA ASP A 111 -2.12 4.59 -10.63
C ASP A 111 -1.39 3.91 -9.48
N ILE A 112 -2.15 3.39 -8.52
CA ILE A 112 -1.61 2.82 -7.28
C ILE A 112 -2.33 1.50 -6.97
N PHE A 113 -1.53 0.49 -6.64
CA PHE A 113 -1.93 -0.75 -6.02
C PHE A 113 -1.84 -0.62 -4.50
N VAL A 114 -2.99 -0.57 -3.82
CA VAL A 114 -3.07 -0.33 -2.37
C VAL A 114 -3.22 -1.65 -1.64
N SER A 115 -2.23 -1.98 -0.81
CA SER A 115 -2.19 -3.21 -0.02
C SER A 115 -1.66 -2.97 1.38
N LEU A 116 -2.12 -3.76 2.36
CA LEU A 116 -1.49 -3.85 3.68
C LEU A 116 -0.34 -4.87 3.70
N ASP A 117 -0.20 -5.70 2.67
CA ASP A 117 0.92 -6.62 2.54
C ASP A 117 2.17 -5.85 2.13
N THR A 118 3.11 -5.72 3.08
CA THR A 118 4.38 -5.01 2.90
C THR A 118 5.31 -5.70 1.91
N THR A 119 5.04 -6.95 1.52
CA THR A 119 5.75 -7.64 0.44
C THR A 119 5.72 -6.83 -0.84
N TYR A 120 4.65 -6.07 -1.12
CA TYR A 120 4.53 -5.24 -2.32
C TYR A 120 5.10 -3.83 -2.11
N SER A 121 4.63 -3.12 -1.09
CA SER A 121 4.88 -1.68 -0.94
C SER A 121 6.32 -1.34 -0.55
N ALA A 122 7.00 -2.21 0.21
CA ALA A 122 8.37 -1.99 0.65
C ALA A 122 9.41 -2.64 -0.27
N ASN A 123 8.99 -3.47 -1.23
CA ASN A 123 9.89 -4.29 -2.03
C ASN A 123 10.13 -3.68 -3.43
N GLN A 124 11.06 -2.74 -3.47
CA GLN A 124 11.48 -2.11 -4.72
C GLN A 124 11.97 -3.12 -5.77
N PHE A 125 12.58 -4.22 -5.33
CA PHE A 125 13.04 -5.27 -6.24
C PHE A 125 11.87 -5.94 -6.96
N LEU A 126 10.79 -6.28 -6.24
CA LEU A 126 9.58 -6.81 -6.85
C LEU A 126 8.94 -5.82 -7.80
N TYR A 127 8.78 -4.55 -7.38
CA TYR A 127 8.22 -3.52 -8.25
C TYR A 127 8.98 -3.39 -9.58
N GLN A 128 10.32 -3.40 -9.56
CA GLN A 128 11.12 -3.35 -10.78
C GLN A 128 10.95 -4.59 -11.67
N ASN A 129 10.77 -5.77 -11.08
CA ASN A 129 10.53 -6.99 -11.85
C ASN A 129 9.17 -6.97 -12.54
N PHE A 130 8.11 -6.57 -11.84
CA PHE A 130 6.80 -6.35 -12.46
C PHE A 130 6.91 -5.33 -13.58
N LYS A 131 7.51 -4.17 -13.31
CA LYS A 131 7.70 -3.11 -14.30
C LYS A 131 8.42 -3.59 -15.55
N LYS A 132 9.49 -4.37 -15.40
CA LYS A 132 10.25 -4.95 -16.51
C LYS A 132 9.37 -5.88 -17.37
N VAL A 133 8.56 -6.74 -16.75
CA VAL A 133 7.66 -7.64 -17.49
C VAL A 133 6.57 -6.86 -18.20
N ASN A 134 5.89 -5.94 -17.50
CA ASN A 134 4.84 -5.09 -18.07
C ASN A 134 5.35 -4.35 -19.31
N GLN A 135 6.54 -3.74 -19.22
CA GLN A 135 7.14 -3.02 -20.33
C GLN A 135 7.48 -3.93 -21.53
N LYS A 136 7.96 -5.16 -21.28
CA LYS A 136 8.22 -6.13 -22.35
C LYS A 136 6.95 -6.51 -23.11
N LEU A 137 5.81 -6.58 -22.42
CA LEU A 137 4.50 -6.90 -22.99
C LEU A 137 3.76 -5.66 -23.53
N GLY A 138 4.40 -4.49 -23.54
CA GLY A 138 3.83 -3.27 -24.14
C GLY A 138 2.97 -2.43 -23.21
N TYR A 139 2.82 -2.80 -21.94
CA TYR A 139 2.09 -1.98 -20.97
C TYR A 139 2.90 -0.73 -20.59
N GLY A 140 2.33 0.45 -20.87
CA GLY A 140 2.95 1.74 -20.59
C GLY A 140 3.00 2.12 -19.11
N LYS A 141 2.31 1.36 -18.25
CA LYS A 141 2.14 1.68 -16.83
C LYS A 141 2.24 0.43 -15.95
N THR A 142 2.90 0.60 -14.81
CA THR A 142 2.90 -0.36 -13.71
C THR A 142 2.46 0.40 -12.47
N PRO A 143 1.36 0.00 -11.81
CA PRO A 143 0.83 0.72 -10.66
C PRO A 143 1.88 0.79 -9.56
N GLU A 144 2.04 1.96 -8.92
CA GLU A 144 2.89 2.05 -7.74
C GLU A 144 2.29 1.23 -6.60
N MET A 145 3.13 0.54 -5.84
CA MET A 145 2.65 -0.28 -4.72
C MET A 145 2.79 0.53 -3.43
N ARG A 146 1.67 0.81 -2.76
CA ARG A 146 1.64 1.71 -1.59
C ARG A 146 0.77 1.19 -0.46
N LEU A 147 1.16 1.54 0.77
CA LEU A 147 0.34 1.46 1.96
C LEU A 147 -0.67 2.63 1.99
N PRO A 148 -1.79 2.49 2.71
CA PRO A 148 -2.76 3.59 2.91
C PRO A 148 -2.14 4.88 3.48
N GLU A 149 -1.15 4.76 4.37
CA GLU A 149 -0.47 5.91 5.01
C GLU A 149 0.31 6.76 3.99
N GLU A 150 0.85 6.13 2.94
CA GLU A 150 1.60 6.81 1.88
C GLU A 150 0.69 7.62 0.95
N ILE A 151 -0.60 7.29 0.92
CA ILE A 151 -1.61 7.98 0.13
C ILE A 151 -2.27 9.09 0.95
N THR A 152 -2.64 8.77 2.19
CA THR A 152 -3.38 9.68 3.08
C THR A 152 -2.50 10.68 3.82
N GLY A 153 -1.20 10.38 3.96
CA GLY A 153 -0.29 11.12 4.84
C GLY A 153 -0.57 10.92 6.34
N ILE A 154 -1.56 10.11 6.70
CA ILE A 154 -1.92 9.82 8.09
C ILE A 154 -1.06 8.67 8.56
N LEU A 155 -0.07 8.96 9.40
CA LEU A 155 0.81 7.95 9.99
C LEU A 155 0.13 7.29 11.19
N GLY A 156 0.28 5.98 11.31
CA GLY A 156 0.00 5.25 12.54
C GLY A 156 0.95 5.65 13.69
N PRO A 157 0.62 5.25 14.93
CA PRO A 157 1.46 5.56 16.07
C PRO A 157 2.86 4.93 15.93
N TYR A 158 3.90 5.66 16.35
CA TYR A 158 5.30 5.23 16.34
C TYR A 158 5.58 4.15 17.40
N GLU A 159 4.84 3.05 17.41
CA GLU A 159 4.95 2.03 18.44
C GLU A 159 6.15 1.10 18.19
N ASN A 160 6.42 0.79 16.92
CA ASN A 160 7.44 -0.19 16.52
C ASN A 160 8.89 0.31 16.71
N LEU A 161 9.08 1.60 16.98
CA LEU A 161 10.40 2.21 17.24
C LEU A 161 10.42 2.94 18.58
N LYS A 162 9.61 2.51 19.56
CA LYS A 162 9.49 3.18 20.86
C LYS A 162 10.84 3.48 21.51
N PHE A 163 11.81 2.57 21.42
CA PHE A 163 13.16 2.79 21.94
C PHE A 163 13.88 3.96 21.23
N ILE A 164 13.90 3.98 19.90
CA ILE A 164 14.50 5.07 19.11
C ILE A 164 13.74 6.38 19.39
N TYR A 165 12.42 6.31 19.51
CA TYR A 165 11.59 7.47 19.81
C TYR A 165 11.94 8.06 21.19
N GLU A 166 12.06 7.24 22.24
CA GLU A 166 12.45 7.72 23.57
C GLU A 166 13.88 8.28 23.58
N ILE A 167 14.82 7.69 22.85
CA ILE A 167 16.16 8.26 22.65
C ILE A 167 16.06 9.65 22.02
N ARG A 168 15.33 9.77 20.89
CA ARG A 168 15.16 11.03 20.17
C ARG A 168 14.41 12.07 21.00
N LYS A 169 13.45 11.65 21.84
CA LYS A 169 12.70 12.52 22.73
C LYS A 169 13.56 13.06 23.87
N LYS A 170 14.43 12.23 24.43
CA LYS A 170 15.43 12.66 25.42
C LYS A 170 16.41 13.66 24.79
N GLU A 171 16.96 13.32 23.62
CA GLU A 171 17.85 14.19 22.84
C GLU A 171 17.20 15.54 22.51
N TYR A 172 15.94 15.53 22.06
CA TYR A 172 15.18 16.75 21.79
C TYR A 172 15.01 17.61 23.05
N THR A 173 14.66 16.99 24.18
CA THR A 173 14.51 17.69 25.47
C THR A 173 15.81 18.34 25.91
N GLU A 174 16.93 17.63 25.82
CA GLU A 174 18.26 18.14 26.18
C GLU A 174 18.72 19.29 25.28
N ARG A 175 18.54 19.16 23.95
CA ARG A 175 18.83 20.25 23.00
C ARG A 175 17.98 21.49 23.28
N LYS A 176 16.69 21.29 23.52
CA LYS A 176 15.76 22.37 23.85
C LYS A 176 16.16 23.07 25.15
N ALA A 177 16.57 22.33 26.18
CA ALA A 177 17.05 22.90 27.44
C ALA A 177 18.35 23.71 27.27
N LYS A 178 19.23 23.32 26.34
CA LYS A 178 20.47 24.03 26.01
C LYS A 178 20.30 25.13 24.95
N ASN A 179 19.07 25.38 24.50
CA ASN A 179 18.76 26.27 23.37
C ASN A 179 19.65 26.02 22.14
N THR A 180 20.04 24.75 21.93
CA THR A 180 20.96 24.33 20.87
C THR A 180 20.17 23.80 19.69
N SER A 181 20.48 24.25 18.49
CA SER A 181 19.84 23.72 17.28
C SER A 181 20.25 22.26 17.02
N LEU A 182 19.44 21.53 16.24
CA LEU A 182 19.82 20.18 15.79
C LEU A 182 21.17 20.21 15.05
N LEU A 183 21.38 21.23 14.21
CA LEU A 183 22.56 21.34 13.38
C LEU A 183 23.83 21.56 14.19
N GLU A 184 23.79 22.40 15.23
CA GLU A 184 24.92 22.62 16.14
C GLU A 184 25.25 21.35 16.93
N TYR A 185 24.22 20.70 17.48
CA TYR A 185 24.40 19.43 18.19
C TYR A 185 25.05 18.35 17.30
N LEU A 186 24.61 18.22 16.05
CA LEU A 186 25.21 17.28 15.08
C LEU A 186 26.65 17.66 14.72
N ARG A 187 26.97 18.96 14.60
CA ARG A 187 28.36 19.41 14.36
C ARG A 187 29.28 19.04 15.50
N ASP A 188 28.82 19.18 16.74
CA ASP A 188 29.62 18.84 17.91
C ASP A 188 29.82 17.32 18.05
N LEU A 189 28.78 16.51 17.81
CA LEU A 189 28.91 15.06 17.72
C LEU A 189 29.91 14.63 16.65
N HIS A 190 29.86 15.25 15.46
CA HIS A 190 30.77 14.95 14.36
C HIS A 190 32.23 15.31 14.68
N LYS A 191 32.46 16.40 15.42
CA LYS A 191 33.80 16.76 15.92
C LYS A 191 34.30 15.76 16.96
N GLN A 192 33.44 15.33 17.89
CA GLN A 192 33.79 14.36 18.94
C GLN A 192 34.10 12.96 18.41
N GLN A 193 33.52 12.54 17.29
CA GLN A 193 33.81 11.24 16.68
C GLN A 193 35.05 11.25 15.76
N LYS A 194 35.54 12.42 15.37
CA LYS A 194 36.70 12.59 14.48
C LYS A 194 37.97 13.05 15.18
N GLY A 195 37.92 13.30 16.49
CA GLY A 195 39.08 13.59 17.35
C GLY A 195 39.39 12.40 18.23
#